data_AF-A0A165STV3-F1
#
_entry.id   AF-A0A165STV3-F1
#
_cell.length_a   1.000
_cell.length_b   1.000
_cell.length_c   1.000
_cell.angle_alpha   90.00
_cell.angle_beta   90.00
_cell.angle_gamma   90.00
#
_symmetry.space_group_name_H-M   'P 1'
#
loop_
_entity.id
_entity.type
_entity.pdbx_description
1 polymer ?
#
loop_
_entity_poly.entity_id
_entity_poly.type
_entity_poly.pdbx_seq_one_letter_code
_entity_poly.pdbx_strand_id
1 'polypeptide(L)'
;MFARSLRSVSIAASLIGAGLNFVLAVRILALWRSLGWESETEWEASGDVWRVDSVKIVWGLLLSYFAAASLAYFVGFVGLAKTIPSFVRFYRDYSIADFAFITVSTLAVSYTTYSTPYLRTGVCEELSRHPDLMRDMVEMGLNVENCELWFERAVVGIIGMLFILIVIRLHTLLALSKHYRYMWRDAAISKSHTGLRQLNTDSLHRIYLLPTPTSPQSSAIAFNHYDTSSHSRSGSENIVVYAPIPVGGMSESEARKMNATEAWIPRRTSAEAGSNSGSSTPRLHRHSRSASLHGHRRHSSNPRSAGPRKESGFSTVDEKSETGPLI
;
A
#
# COMPACT_ATOMS: atom_id res chain seq x y z
N MET A 1 -2.36 -6.76 22.10
CA MET A 1 -1.45 -5.69 22.59
C MET A 1 -0.67 -5.00 21.47
N PHE A 2 -0.09 -5.73 20.50
CA PHE A 2 0.69 -5.18 19.38
C PHE A 2 -0.01 -4.09 18.53
N ALA A 3 -1.32 -4.16 18.32
CA ALA A 3 -2.06 -3.18 17.52
C ALA A 3 -2.08 -1.76 18.13
N ARG A 4 -2.01 -1.63 19.46
CA ARG A 4 -1.99 -0.33 20.14
C ARG A 4 -0.62 0.36 20.00
N SER A 5 0.47 -0.42 20.07
CA SER A 5 1.84 0.09 19.91
C SER A 5 2.08 0.62 18.49
N LEU A 6 1.67 -0.15 17.47
CA LEU A 6 1.80 0.27 16.06
C LEU A 6 1.05 1.56 15.75
N ARG A 7 -0.15 1.75 16.33
CA ARG A 7 -0.94 2.97 16.15
C ARG A 7 -0.24 4.19 16.76
N SER A 8 0.32 4.06 17.95
CA SER A 8 1.08 5.14 18.60
C SER A 8 2.29 5.57 17.75
N VAL A 9 3.06 4.59 17.25
CA VAL A 9 4.22 4.85 16.38
C VAL A 9 3.82 5.54 15.09
N SER A 10 2.74 5.11 14.43
CA SER A 10 2.26 5.79 13.20
C SER A 10 1.75 7.21 13.46
N ILE A 11 1.09 7.45 14.59
CA ILE A 11 0.62 8.79 14.99
C ILE A 11 1.82 9.71 15.25
N ALA A 12 2.80 9.24 16.03
CA ALA A 12 4.01 9.99 16.32
C ALA A 12 4.80 10.29 15.04
N ALA A 13 4.98 9.29 14.17
CA ALA A 13 5.65 9.48 12.88
C ALA A 13 4.93 10.49 11.99
N SER A 14 3.59 10.47 11.95
CA SER A 14 2.80 11.43 11.17
C SER A 14 2.92 12.85 11.73
N LEU A 15 2.95 13.01 13.06
CA LEU A 15 3.09 14.31 13.71
C LEU A 15 4.51 14.89 13.52
N ILE A 16 5.54 14.07 13.72
CA ILE A 16 6.94 14.45 13.46
C ILE A 16 7.11 14.80 11.98
N GLY A 17 6.56 13.99 11.07
CA GLY A 17 6.55 14.26 9.64
C GLY A 17 5.89 15.60 9.33
N ALA A 18 4.69 15.86 9.84
CA ALA A 18 3.99 17.14 9.62
C ALA A 18 4.81 18.33 10.12
N GLY A 19 5.38 18.23 11.32
CA GLY A 19 6.20 19.27 11.94
C GLY A 19 7.48 19.55 11.16
N LEU A 20 8.24 18.52 10.79
CA LEU A 20 9.47 18.69 10.02
C LEU A 20 9.20 19.29 8.63
N ASN A 21 8.19 18.81 7.91
CA ASN A 21 7.83 19.38 6.60
C ASN A 21 7.36 20.83 6.73
N PHE A 22 6.65 21.19 7.80
CA PHE A 22 6.24 22.56 8.05
C PHE A 22 7.43 23.48 8.35
N VAL A 23 8.34 23.05 9.23
CA VAL A 23 9.57 23.80 9.55
C VAL A 23 10.40 24.00 8.29
N LEU A 24 10.55 22.97 7.46
CA LEU A 24 11.25 23.08 6.16
C LEU A 24 10.55 24.08 5.23
N ALA A 25 9.22 24.03 5.10
CA ALA A 25 8.47 25.00 4.30
C ALA A 25 8.69 26.44 4.79
N VAL A 26 8.64 26.67 6.11
CA VAL A 26 8.89 28.00 6.70
C VAL A 26 10.33 28.46 6.48
N ARG A 27 11.31 27.57 6.63
CA ARG A 27 12.73 27.87 6.38
C ARG A 27 12.97 28.18 4.91
N ILE A 28 12.38 27.43 3.99
CA ILE A 28 12.43 27.67 2.55
C ILE A 28 11.80 29.03 2.23
N LEU A 29 10.65 29.34 2.82
CA LEU A 29 10.01 30.65 2.64
C LEU A 29 10.85 31.80 3.21
N ALA A 30 11.52 31.58 4.35
CA ALA A 30 12.42 32.56 4.94
C ALA A 30 13.66 32.79 4.06
N LEU A 31 14.28 31.72 3.57
CA LEU A 31 15.40 31.78 2.62
C LEU A 31 14.99 32.48 1.32
N TRP A 32 13.82 32.13 0.80
CA TRP A 32 13.24 32.78 -0.37
C TRP A 32 13.12 34.30 -0.19
N ARG A 33 12.74 34.76 1.01
CA ARG A 33 12.68 36.19 1.33
C ARG A 33 14.05 36.81 1.54
N SER A 34 14.98 36.09 2.17
CA SER A 34 16.33 36.61 2.44
C SER A 34 17.21 36.67 1.20
N LEU A 35 16.95 35.85 0.19
CA LEU A 35 17.66 35.90 -1.09
C LEU A 35 17.44 37.22 -1.85
N GLY A 36 16.53 38.08 -1.37
CA GLY A 36 16.46 39.47 -1.84
C GLY A 36 16.38 39.52 -3.35
N TRP A 37 15.36 38.88 -3.94
CA TRP A 37 15.08 38.85 -5.38
C TRP A 37 14.93 40.24 -6.03
N GLU A 38 15.23 41.32 -5.30
CA GLU A 38 15.33 42.69 -5.76
C GLU A 38 16.53 42.83 -6.72
N SER A 39 16.19 42.59 -7.99
CA SER A 39 16.57 43.41 -9.14
C SER A 39 18.06 43.62 -9.38
N GLU A 40 18.65 42.68 -10.12
CA GLU A 40 19.58 43.09 -11.18
C GLU A 40 18.84 44.08 -12.10
N THR A 41 19.18 45.34 -11.91
CA THR A 41 19.18 46.45 -12.87
C THR A 41 17.89 46.67 -13.68
N GLU A 42 17.14 47.68 -13.28
CA GLU A 42 16.12 48.43 -14.04
C GLU A 42 16.45 48.65 -15.54
N TRP A 43 17.72 48.55 -15.93
CA TRP A 43 18.22 48.87 -17.26
C TRP A 43 18.46 47.65 -18.17
N GLU A 44 18.56 46.42 -17.66
CA GLU A 44 18.78 45.22 -18.48
C GLU A 44 17.51 44.40 -18.75
N ALA A 45 16.42 44.69 -18.03
CA ALA A 45 15.16 43.94 -18.12
C ALA A 45 14.29 44.24 -19.36
N SER A 46 14.69 45.15 -20.26
CA SER A 46 13.85 45.53 -21.41
C SER A 46 13.79 44.47 -22.53
N GLY A 47 14.70 43.49 -22.54
CA GLY A 47 14.80 42.51 -23.62
C GLY A 47 14.10 41.17 -23.38
N ASP A 48 14.00 40.70 -22.13
CA ASP A 48 13.76 39.27 -21.87
C ASP A 48 12.76 39.01 -20.71
N VAL A 49 11.61 39.69 -20.76
CA VAL A 49 10.48 39.59 -19.81
C VAL A 49 9.93 38.15 -19.68
N TRP A 50 10.27 37.25 -20.60
CA TRP A 50 9.80 35.86 -20.64
C TRP A 50 10.79 34.82 -20.12
N ARG A 51 12.01 35.20 -19.72
CA ARG A 51 12.89 34.26 -18.99
C ARG A 51 12.32 34.07 -17.59
N VAL A 52 11.36 33.16 -17.48
CA VAL A 52 10.91 32.65 -16.20
C VAL A 52 12.13 32.03 -15.54
N ASP A 53 12.57 32.64 -14.45
CA ASP A 53 13.71 32.20 -13.70
C ASP A 53 13.43 30.79 -13.15
N SER A 54 14.07 29.79 -13.76
CA SER A 54 13.92 28.38 -13.39
C SER A 54 14.16 28.15 -11.90
N VAL A 55 15.04 28.96 -11.28
CA VAL A 55 15.30 28.89 -9.84
C VAL A 55 14.06 29.29 -9.07
N LYS A 56 13.37 30.37 -9.47
CA LYS A 56 12.10 30.80 -8.86
C LYS A 56 11.03 29.72 -8.93
N ILE A 57 10.90 29.07 -10.09
CA ILE A 57 9.93 27.98 -10.28
C ILE A 57 10.28 26.79 -9.37
N VAL A 58 11.54 26.37 -9.35
CA VAL A 58 11.99 25.21 -8.55
C VAL A 58 11.76 25.45 -7.07
N TRP A 59 12.09 26.63 -6.55
CA TRP A 59 11.83 27.00 -5.16
C TRP A 59 10.34 27.06 -4.83
N GLY A 60 9.52 27.65 -5.69
CA GLY A 60 8.06 27.65 -5.54
C GLY A 60 7.48 26.23 -5.53
N LEU A 61 7.98 25.36 -6.40
CA LEU A 61 7.63 23.93 -6.43
C LEU A 61 8.03 23.23 -5.13
N LEU A 62 9.27 23.41 -4.64
CA LEU A 62 9.71 22.87 -3.36
C LEU A 62 8.81 23.33 -2.22
N LEU A 63 8.54 24.63 -2.13
CA LEU A 63 7.68 25.19 -1.09
C LEU A 63 6.27 24.57 -1.14
N SER A 64 5.67 24.51 -2.33
CA SER A 64 4.34 23.92 -2.52
C SER A 64 4.32 22.42 -2.17
N TYR A 65 5.40 21.70 -2.48
CA TYR A 65 5.58 20.28 -2.16
C TYR A 65 5.62 20.06 -0.65
N PHE A 66 6.46 20.81 0.08
CA PHE A 66 6.55 20.69 1.54
C PHE A 66 5.27 21.11 2.24
N ALA A 67 4.58 22.14 1.74
CA ALA A 67 3.29 22.56 2.26
C ALA A 67 2.21 21.48 2.04
N ALA A 68 2.12 20.91 0.84
CA ALA A 68 1.20 19.83 0.52
C ALA A 68 1.50 18.57 1.36
N ALA A 69 2.78 18.23 1.52
CA ALA A 69 3.20 17.12 2.36
C ALA A 69 2.81 17.35 3.83
N SER A 70 3.06 18.54 4.38
CA SER A 70 2.67 18.88 5.75
C SER A 70 1.15 18.75 5.96
N LEU A 71 0.35 19.27 5.00
CA LEU A 71 -1.10 19.15 5.03
C LEU A 71 -1.55 17.68 4.99
N ALA A 72 -0.95 16.87 4.12
CA ALA A 72 -1.28 15.44 4.02
C ALA A 72 -0.92 14.67 5.30
N TYR A 73 0.24 14.94 5.91
CA TYR A 73 0.64 14.36 7.20
C TYR A 73 -0.29 14.80 8.33
N PHE A 74 -0.79 16.03 8.30
CA PHE A 74 -1.79 16.51 9.26
C PHE A 74 -3.14 15.80 9.08
N VAL A 75 -3.62 15.65 7.84
CA VAL A 75 -4.84 14.88 7.54
C VAL A 75 -4.69 13.42 7.96
N GLY A 76 -3.53 12.81 7.72
CA GLY A 76 -3.18 11.46 8.18
C GLY A 76 -3.23 11.34 9.70
N PHE A 77 -2.65 12.30 10.42
CA PHE A 77 -2.70 12.38 11.88
C PHE A 77 -4.15 12.46 12.38
N VAL A 78 -4.97 13.37 11.83
CA VAL A 78 -6.38 13.51 12.20
C VAL A 78 -7.16 12.22 11.91
N GLY A 79 -6.92 11.60 10.76
CA GLY A 79 -7.55 10.33 10.38
C GLY A 79 -7.20 9.18 11.33
N LEU A 80 -5.94 9.07 11.74
CA LEU A 80 -5.46 8.05 12.69
C LEU A 80 -5.92 8.34 14.12
N ALA A 81 -5.97 9.60 14.54
CA ALA A 81 -6.44 10.01 15.86
C ALA A 81 -7.94 9.75 16.02
N LYS A 82 -8.76 10.21 15.06
CA LYS A 82 -10.22 10.04 15.07
C LYS A 82 -10.73 8.72 14.50
N THR A 83 -9.83 7.83 14.05
CA THR A 83 -10.17 6.54 13.40
C THR A 83 -11.13 6.67 12.20
N ILE A 84 -11.05 7.78 11.46
CA ILE A 84 -11.96 8.03 10.33
C ILE A 84 -11.37 7.36 9.07
N PRO A 85 -12.02 6.31 8.52
CA PRO A 85 -11.42 5.49 7.47
C PRO A 85 -11.23 6.23 6.14
N SER A 86 -12.03 7.26 5.85
CA SER A 86 -11.88 8.09 4.65
C SER A 86 -10.57 8.89 4.65
N PHE A 87 -10.22 9.52 5.77
CA PHE A 87 -8.95 10.24 5.91
C PHE A 87 -7.74 9.32 5.87
N VAL A 88 -7.82 8.14 6.49
CA VAL A 88 -6.74 7.14 6.43
C VAL A 88 -6.54 6.66 4.98
N ARG A 89 -7.62 6.47 4.21
CA ARG A 89 -7.53 6.10 2.79
C ARG A 89 -6.88 7.21 1.96
N PHE A 90 -7.32 8.45 2.14
CA PHE A 90 -6.72 9.60 1.45
C PHE A 90 -5.23 9.73 1.76
N TYR A 91 -4.86 9.66 3.04
CA TYR A 91 -3.46 9.71 3.47
C TYR A 91 -2.63 8.58 2.87
N ARG A 92 -3.14 7.34 2.86
CA ARG A 92 -2.47 6.21 2.22
C ARG A 92 -2.23 6.44 0.73
N ASP A 93 -3.28 6.84 0.01
CA ASP A 93 -3.19 7.01 -1.44
C ASP A 93 -2.24 8.17 -1.80
N TYR A 94 -2.25 9.26 -1.01
CA TYR A 94 -1.26 10.34 -1.09
C TYR A 94 0.16 9.85 -0.82
N SER A 95 0.39 9.13 0.29
CA SER A 95 1.72 8.66 0.66
C SER A 95 2.29 7.67 -0.37
N ILE A 96 1.45 6.89 -1.07
CA ILE A 96 1.89 6.02 -2.19
C ILE A 96 2.35 6.88 -3.37
N ALA A 97 1.58 7.90 -3.74
CA ALA A 97 1.94 8.80 -4.84
C ALA A 97 3.23 9.57 -4.53
N ASP A 98 3.35 10.10 -3.32
CA ASP A 98 4.54 10.81 -2.84
C ASP A 98 5.77 9.89 -2.79
N PHE A 99 5.61 8.65 -2.31
CA PHE A 99 6.68 7.65 -2.34
C PHE A 99 7.15 7.33 -3.76
N ALA A 100 6.21 7.13 -4.69
CA ALA A 100 6.54 6.88 -6.10
C ALA A 100 7.26 8.07 -6.73
N PHE A 101 6.75 9.29 -6.49
CA PHE A 101 7.35 10.53 -6.97
C PHE A 101 8.78 10.68 -6.46
N ILE A 102 9.01 10.61 -5.15
CA ILE A 102 10.36 10.74 -4.58
C ILE A 102 11.30 9.65 -5.09
N THR A 103 10.82 8.41 -5.20
CA THR A 103 11.66 7.31 -5.69
C THR A 103 12.07 7.53 -7.14
N VAL A 104 11.13 7.89 -8.01
CA VAL A 104 11.40 8.16 -9.44
C VAL A 104 12.29 9.40 -9.57
N SER A 105 12.01 10.48 -8.85
CA SER A 105 12.85 11.69 -8.86
C SER A 105 14.25 11.41 -8.34
N THR A 106 14.41 10.62 -7.27
CA THR A 106 15.73 10.24 -6.74
C THR A 106 16.50 9.42 -7.77
N LEU A 107 15.87 8.44 -8.41
CA LEU A 107 16.48 7.65 -9.49
C LEU A 107 16.86 8.51 -10.69
N ALA A 108 15.98 9.43 -11.10
CA ALA A 108 16.24 10.36 -12.19
C ALA A 108 17.41 11.28 -11.87
N VAL A 109 17.42 11.93 -10.71
CA VAL A 109 18.51 12.81 -10.25
C VAL A 109 19.81 12.04 -10.13
N SER A 110 19.78 10.84 -9.57
CA SER A 110 20.97 9.98 -9.48
C SER A 110 21.50 9.66 -10.88
N TYR A 111 20.61 9.22 -11.78
CA TYR A 111 20.96 8.91 -13.15
C TYR A 111 21.54 10.11 -13.90
N THR A 112 20.91 11.28 -13.84
CA THR A 112 21.40 12.49 -14.52
C THR A 112 22.75 12.94 -13.95
N THR A 113 22.94 12.83 -12.63
CA THR A 113 24.18 13.25 -11.97
C THR A 113 25.37 12.35 -12.30
N TYR A 114 25.15 11.07 -12.53
CA TYR A 114 26.21 10.13 -12.96
C TYR A 114 26.41 10.08 -14.47
N SER A 115 25.35 10.25 -15.26
CA SER A 115 25.44 10.17 -16.72
C SER A 115 25.98 11.45 -17.36
N THR A 116 25.82 12.61 -16.71
CA THR A 116 26.13 13.91 -17.30
C THR A 116 27.29 14.59 -16.57
N PRO A 117 28.55 14.48 -17.05
CA PRO A 117 29.70 15.12 -16.41
C PRO A 117 29.59 16.65 -16.41
N TYR A 118 28.87 17.23 -17.39
CA TYR A 118 28.64 18.67 -17.50
C TYR A 118 27.96 19.29 -16.26
N LEU A 119 27.12 18.54 -15.56
CA LEU A 119 26.47 19.03 -14.33
C LEU A 119 27.48 19.26 -13.21
N ARG A 120 28.52 18.42 -13.13
CA ARG A 120 29.56 18.53 -12.10
C ARG A 120 30.43 19.76 -12.35
N THR A 121 30.88 19.93 -13.60
CA THR A 121 31.70 21.08 -13.98
C THR A 121 30.93 22.39 -13.87
N GLY A 122 29.66 22.42 -14.28
CA GLY A 122 28.82 23.62 -14.18
C GLY A 122 28.57 24.08 -12.75
N VAL A 123 28.33 23.14 -11.81
CA VAL A 123 28.16 23.48 -10.39
C VAL A 123 29.47 24.00 -9.78
N CYS A 124 30.61 23.39 -10.11
CA CYS A 124 31.90 23.87 -9.62
C CYS A 124 32.27 25.25 -10.20
N GLU A 125 31.96 25.49 -11.48
CA GLU A 125 32.16 26.80 -12.10
C GLU A 125 31.28 27.86 -11.42
N GLU A 126 30.00 27.58 -11.22
CA GLU A 126 29.08 28.52 -10.59
C GLU A 126 29.44 28.77 -9.12
N LEU A 127 29.82 27.72 -8.39
CA LEU A 127 30.26 27.86 -7.00
C LEU A 127 31.55 28.69 -6.89
N SER A 128 32.45 28.59 -7.88
CA SER A 128 33.66 29.41 -7.93
C SER A 128 33.38 30.91 -8.12
N ARG A 129 32.21 31.27 -8.69
CA ARG A 129 31.77 32.66 -8.82
C ARG A 129 31.29 33.28 -7.51
N HIS A 130 31.02 32.46 -6.49
CA HIS A 130 30.53 32.91 -5.18
C HIS A 130 31.58 32.66 -4.08
N PRO A 131 32.56 33.58 -3.89
CA PRO A 131 33.66 33.39 -2.95
C PRO A 131 33.19 33.29 -1.49
N ASP A 132 32.06 33.91 -1.13
CA ASP A 132 31.51 33.86 0.22
C ASP A 132 31.00 32.44 0.58
N LEU A 133 30.34 31.76 -0.36
CA LEU A 133 29.91 30.37 -0.21
C LEU A 133 31.09 29.41 -0.16
N MET A 134 32.10 29.66 -0.99
CA MET A 134 33.34 28.89 -0.98
C MET A 134 34.07 28.97 0.35
N ARG A 135 34.02 30.13 1.04
CA ARG A 135 34.68 30.30 2.34
C ARG A 135 34.13 29.34 3.40
N ASP A 136 32.81 29.24 3.50
CA ASP A 136 32.16 28.34 4.46
C ASP A 136 32.35 26.86 4.08
N MET A 137 32.42 26.54 2.78
CA MET A 137 32.62 25.17 2.31
C MET A 137 34.09 24.72 2.36
N VAL A 138 35.06 25.64 2.28
CA VAL A 138 36.48 25.35 2.46
C VAL A 138 36.74 24.77 3.85
N GLU A 139 36.03 25.25 4.87
CA GLU A 139 36.11 24.68 6.23
C GLU A 139 35.61 23.22 6.28
N MET A 140 34.72 22.83 5.35
CA MET A 140 34.27 21.44 5.16
C MET A 140 35.19 20.62 4.22
N GLY A 141 36.35 21.16 3.85
CA GLY A 141 37.36 20.50 3.01
C GLY A 141 37.11 20.60 1.51
N LEU A 142 36.26 21.52 1.06
CA LEU A 142 36.07 21.82 -0.35
C LEU A 142 37.25 22.68 -0.86
N ASN A 143 38.00 22.18 -1.84
CA ASN A 143 38.97 22.99 -2.59
C ASN A 143 38.54 23.01 -4.06
N VAL A 144 38.89 24.06 -4.82
CA VAL A 144 38.56 24.19 -6.24
C VAL A 144 39.08 22.98 -7.03
N GLU A 145 40.28 22.51 -6.71
CA GLU A 145 40.90 21.33 -7.33
C GLU A 145 40.20 20.01 -6.96
N ASN A 146 39.52 19.97 -5.81
CA ASN A 146 38.83 18.80 -5.29
C ASN A 146 37.31 18.92 -5.39
N CYS A 147 36.80 19.96 -6.07
CA CYS A 147 35.38 20.28 -6.09
C CYS A 147 34.56 19.14 -6.71
N GLU A 148 35.04 18.56 -7.81
CA GLU A 148 34.35 17.47 -8.50
C GLU A 148 34.25 16.20 -7.63
N LEU A 149 35.36 15.79 -7.01
CA LEU A 149 35.38 14.60 -6.14
C LEU A 149 34.57 14.82 -4.87
N TRP A 150 34.63 16.02 -4.28
CA TRP A 150 33.82 16.38 -3.13
C TRP A 150 32.33 16.36 -3.49
N PHE A 151 31.96 16.95 -4.63
CA PHE A 151 30.57 16.94 -5.13
C PHE A 151 30.08 15.51 -5.37
N GLU A 152 30.89 14.66 -5.98
CA GLU A 152 30.55 13.25 -6.17
C GLU A 152 30.30 12.53 -4.83
N ARG A 153 31.17 12.74 -3.83
CA ARG A 153 30.98 12.18 -2.48
C ARG A 153 29.74 12.73 -1.79
N ALA A 154 29.48 14.02 -1.91
CA ALA A 154 28.30 14.67 -1.36
C ALA A 154 27.02 14.11 -1.99
N VAL A 155 26.98 13.96 -3.32
CA VAL A 155 25.87 13.35 -4.06
C VAL A 155 25.65 11.91 -3.63
N VAL A 156 26.70 11.09 -3.53
CA VAL A 156 26.60 9.70 -3.02
C VAL A 156 26.00 9.68 -1.61
N GLY A 157 26.48 10.57 -0.73
CA GLY A 157 25.96 10.71 0.63
C GLY A 157 24.48 11.08 0.67
N ILE A 158 24.07 12.06 -0.15
CA ILE A 158 22.68 12.49 -0.29
C ILE A 158 21.80 11.35 -0.82
N ILE A 159 22.24 10.63 -1.85
CA ILE A 159 21.52 9.47 -2.40
C ILE A 159 21.37 8.38 -1.35
N GLY A 160 22.43 8.08 -0.59
CA GLY A 160 22.40 7.11 0.51
C GLY A 160 21.40 7.50 1.61
N MET A 161 21.39 8.77 2.01
CA MET A 161 20.42 9.31 2.96
C MET A 161 18.98 9.22 2.42
N LEU A 162 18.74 9.60 1.16
CA LEU A 162 17.43 9.48 0.51
C LEU A 162 16.97 8.04 0.45
N PHE A 163 17.87 7.09 0.15
CA PHE A 163 17.56 5.67 0.15
C PHE A 163 17.09 5.18 1.53
N ILE A 164 17.78 5.57 2.61
CA ILE A 164 17.36 5.25 3.98
C ILE A 164 15.97 5.83 4.26
N LEU A 165 15.71 7.07 3.87
CA LEU A 165 14.39 7.70 4.03
C LEU A 165 13.30 6.99 3.23
N ILE A 166 13.60 6.54 2.00
CA ILE A 166 12.70 5.73 1.18
C ILE A 166 12.37 4.42 1.90
N VAL A 167 13.35 3.72 2.47
CA VAL A 167 13.12 2.47 3.21
C VAL A 167 12.24 2.71 4.45
N ILE A 168 12.52 3.76 5.23
CA ILE A 168 11.70 4.14 6.39
C ILE A 168 10.26 4.43 5.94
N ARG A 169 10.08 5.24 4.88
CA ARG A 169 8.76 5.56 4.32
C ARG A 169 8.03 4.31 3.84
N LEU A 170 8.72 3.40 3.15
CA LEU A 170 8.15 2.12 2.72
C LEU A 170 7.66 1.29 3.90
N HIS A 171 8.45 1.18 4.98
CA HIS A 171 8.03 0.48 6.19
C HIS A 171 6.78 1.11 6.82
N THR A 172 6.71 2.44 6.91
CA THR A 172 5.52 3.13 7.43
C THR A 172 4.29 2.93 6.54
N LEU A 173 4.45 2.93 5.21
CA LEU A 173 3.39 2.66 4.25
C LEU A 173 2.84 1.24 4.35
N LEU A 174 3.72 0.25 4.51
CA LEU A 174 3.33 -1.14 4.71
C LEU A 174 2.57 -1.31 6.03
N ALA A 175 3.06 -0.69 7.12
CA ALA A 175 2.40 -0.70 8.42
C ALA A 175 1.01 -0.06 8.34
N LEU A 176 0.90 1.11 7.69
CA LEU A 176 -0.36 1.82 7.47
C LEU A 176 -1.34 0.99 6.62
N SER A 177 -0.85 0.36 5.57
CA SER A 177 -1.66 -0.49 4.69
C SER A 177 -2.21 -1.71 5.44
N LYS A 178 -1.40 -2.33 6.30
CA LYS A 178 -1.84 -3.41 7.17
C LYS A 178 -2.89 -2.94 8.18
N HIS A 179 -2.66 -1.78 8.80
CA HIS A 179 -3.60 -1.18 9.75
C HIS A 179 -4.95 -0.85 9.09
N TYR A 180 -4.92 -0.26 7.90
CA TYR A 180 -6.12 0.03 7.11
C TYR A 180 -6.90 -1.25 6.78
N ARG A 181 -6.22 -2.33 6.40
CA ARG A 181 -6.89 -3.63 6.15
C ARG A 181 -7.60 -4.16 7.39
N TYR A 182 -7.00 -4.04 8.58
CA TYR A 182 -7.66 -4.43 9.82
C TYR A 182 -8.90 -3.59 10.09
N MET A 183 -8.79 -2.25 10.03
CA MET A 183 -9.92 -1.36 10.21
C MET A 183 -11.05 -1.64 9.21
N TRP A 184 -10.71 -1.88 7.94
CA TRP A 184 -11.70 -2.19 6.91
C TRP A 184 -12.42 -3.51 7.21
N ARG A 185 -11.68 -4.53 7.66
CA ARG A 185 -12.25 -5.83 8.02
C ARG A 185 -13.18 -5.72 9.22
N ASP A 186 -12.78 -4.99 10.26
CA ASP A 186 -13.60 -4.78 11.45
C ASP A 186 -14.87 -3.96 11.13
N ALA A 187 -14.76 -2.97 10.24
CA ALA A 187 -15.90 -2.22 9.73
C ALA A 187 -16.85 -3.09 8.89
N ALA A 188 -16.32 -4.01 8.08
CA ALA A 188 -17.13 -4.96 7.30
C ALA A 188 -17.87 -5.95 8.21
N ILE A 189 -17.19 -6.47 9.24
CA ILE A 189 -17.79 -7.38 10.23
C ILE A 189 -18.89 -6.64 11.04
N SER A 190 -18.63 -5.42 11.47
CA SER A 190 -19.62 -4.59 12.20
C SER A 190 -20.85 -4.28 11.35
N LYS A 191 -20.68 -4.06 10.04
CA LYS A 191 -21.78 -3.90 9.10
C LYS A 191 -22.55 -5.19 8.84
N SER A 192 -21.90 -6.36 8.86
CA SER A 192 -22.62 -7.64 8.77
C SER A 192 -23.43 -7.96 10.02
N HIS A 193 -22.97 -7.55 11.22
CA HIS A 193 -23.74 -7.76 12.45
C HIS A 193 -24.92 -6.79 12.62
N THR A 194 -24.91 -5.64 11.94
CA THR A 194 -26.10 -4.77 11.86
C THR A 194 -27.10 -5.22 10.79
N GLY A 195 -26.71 -6.17 9.93
CA GLY A 195 -27.60 -6.93 9.04
C GLY A 195 -28.26 -8.16 9.69
N LEU A 196 -27.83 -8.56 10.91
CA LEU A 196 -28.66 -9.35 11.81
C LEU A 196 -29.71 -8.41 12.39
N ARG A 197 -30.62 -7.95 11.51
CA ARG A 197 -31.98 -7.60 11.85
C ARG A 197 -32.41 -8.65 12.86
N GLN A 198 -32.63 -8.22 14.10
CA GLN A 198 -33.09 -9.02 15.23
C GLN A 198 -33.97 -10.14 14.65
N LEU A 199 -33.39 -11.33 14.50
CA LEU A 199 -34.05 -12.43 13.80
C LEU A 199 -35.20 -12.74 14.72
N ASN A 200 -36.39 -12.26 14.36
CA ASN A 200 -37.60 -12.56 15.09
C ASN A 200 -37.66 -14.09 15.11
N THR A 201 -37.42 -14.66 16.29
CA THR A 201 -37.29 -16.11 16.48
C THR A 201 -38.56 -16.84 16.06
N ASP A 202 -39.67 -16.11 15.94
CA ASP A 202 -40.94 -16.58 15.39
C ASP A 202 -40.88 -17.02 13.92
N SER A 203 -39.85 -16.60 13.17
CA SER A 203 -39.70 -16.92 11.73
C SER A 203 -38.66 -18.01 11.44
N LEU A 204 -38.03 -18.58 12.46
CA LEU A 204 -37.06 -19.66 12.31
C LEU A 204 -37.80 -21.00 12.37
N HIS A 205 -37.54 -21.87 11.40
CA HIS A 205 -38.04 -23.23 11.41
C HIS A 205 -36.96 -24.18 11.91
N ARG A 206 -37.31 -25.02 12.89
CA ARG A 206 -36.44 -26.06 13.43
C ARG A 206 -36.37 -27.20 12.41
N ILE A 207 -35.16 -27.54 12.00
CA ILE A 207 -34.88 -28.71 11.17
C ILE A 207 -33.97 -29.68 11.92
N TYR A 208 -34.09 -30.96 11.59
CA TYR A 208 -33.25 -32.01 12.14
C TYR A 208 -32.28 -32.49 11.07
N LEU A 209 -30.99 -32.51 11.40
CA LEU A 209 -29.92 -32.98 10.54
C LEU A 209 -29.47 -34.34 11.06
N LEU A 210 -29.57 -35.38 10.23
CA LEU A 210 -29.07 -36.71 10.61
C LEU A 210 -27.62 -36.84 10.19
N PRO A 211 -26.75 -37.42 11.04
CA PRO A 211 -25.43 -37.84 10.62
C PRO A 211 -25.57 -38.94 9.56
N THR A 212 -25.00 -38.73 8.39
CA THR A 212 -24.98 -39.73 7.33
C THR A 212 -24.19 -40.95 7.82
N PRO A 213 -24.65 -42.20 7.61
CA PRO A 213 -24.01 -43.40 8.19
C PRO A 213 -22.53 -43.61 7.81
N THR A 214 -22.04 -42.90 6.80
CA THR A 214 -20.66 -42.93 6.32
C THR A 214 -19.74 -41.92 7.02
N SER A 215 -20.25 -41.04 7.89
CA SER A 215 -19.40 -40.15 8.67
C SER A 215 -18.77 -40.89 9.85
N PRO A 216 -17.44 -40.85 10.02
CA PRO A 216 -16.79 -41.52 11.15
C PRO A 216 -17.36 -40.96 12.47
N GLN A 217 -17.73 -41.88 13.38
CA GLN A 217 -18.20 -41.60 14.74
C GLN A 217 -17.15 -40.77 15.49
N SER A 218 -17.21 -39.46 15.30
CA SER A 218 -16.35 -38.50 15.96
C SER A 218 -17.03 -38.20 17.29
N SER A 219 -16.50 -38.79 18.35
CA SER A 219 -16.87 -38.50 19.73
C SER A 219 -17.00 -36.99 19.96
N ALA A 220 -18.21 -36.56 20.33
CA ALA A 220 -18.56 -35.26 20.90
C ALA A 220 -17.70 -34.06 20.41
N ILE A 221 -18.10 -33.47 19.28
CA ILE A 221 -17.64 -32.12 18.92
C ILE A 221 -18.27 -31.13 19.92
N ALA A 222 -17.53 -30.83 20.98
CA ALA A 222 -17.83 -29.73 21.88
C ALA A 222 -17.71 -28.41 21.09
N PHE A 223 -18.84 -27.75 20.84
CA PHE A 223 -18.95 -26.51 20.04
C PHE A 223 -18.38 -25.24 20.73
N ASN A 224 -17.49 -25.39 21.70
CA ASN A 224 -16.87 -24.26 22.41
C ASN A 224 -15.35 -24.41 22.43
N HIS A 225 -14.68 -24.05 21.35
CA HIS A 225 -13.28 -23.62 21.42
C HIS A 225 -13.03 -22.45 20.47
N TYR A 226 -13.04 -21.25 21.03
CA TYR A 226 -12.54 -20.03 20.40
C TYR A 226 -11.00 -20.02 20.48
N ASP A 227 -10.32 -20.99 19.85
CA ASP A 227 -8.86 -20.91 19.71
C ASP A 227 -8.48 -20.27 18.39
N THR A 228 -8.18 -18.98 18.50
CA THR A 228 -7.63 -18.16 17.44
C THR A 228 -6.11 -18.35 17.42
N SER A 229 -5.63 -19.48 16.89
CA SER A 229 -4.20 -19.60 16.56
C SER A 229 -3.97 -20.55 15.38
N SER A 230 -3.61 -19.90 14.27
CA SER A 230 -2.79 -20.35 13.14
C SER A 230 -2.02 -21.67 13.26
N HIS A 231 -2.05 -22.39 12.13
CA HIS A 231 -1.10 -23.41 11.63
C HIS A 231 -1.41 -24.89 11.90
N SER A 232 -2.06 -25.52 10.92
CA SER A 232 -1.64 -26.84 10.44
C SER A 232 -2.20 -27.11 9.03
N ARG A 233 -1.26 -27.22 8.07
CA ARG A 233 -1.42 -28.01 6.86
C ARG A 233 -1.49 -29.49 7.29
N SER A 234 -2.25 -30.28 6.53
CA SER A 234 -2.37 -31.74 6.58
C SER A 234 -3.39 -32.28 7.58
N GLY A 235 -4.42 -32.93 7.04
CA GLY A 235 -5.45 -33.65 7.77
C GLY A 235 -6.75 -33.59 6.98
N SER A 236 -7.11 -34.70 6.36
CA SER A 236 -8.35 -34.92 5.59
C SER A 236 -9.52 -34.07 6.11
N GLU A 237 -10.02 -33.15 5.27
CA GLU A 237 -11.27 -32.44 5.54
C GLU A 237 -12.38 -33.49 5.65
N ASN A 238 -12.78 -33.78 6.89
CA ASN A 238 -13.94 -34.59 7.20
C ASN A 238 -15.17 -33.77 6.82
N ILE A 239 -15.49 -33.74 5.53
CA ILE A 239 -16.65 -33.04 5.00
C ILE A 239 -17.88 -33.83 5.47
N VAL A 240 -18.48 -33.40 6.56
CA VAL A 240 -19.73 -33.97 7.06
C VAL A 240 -20.86 -33.41 6.19
N VAL A 241 -21.35 -34.24 5.26
CA VAL A 241 -22.54 -33.95 4.46
C VAL A 241 -23.76 -34.34 5.28
N TYR A 242 -24.68 -33.40 5.50
CA TYR A 242 -25.97 -33.67 6.15
C TYR A 242 -27.07 -33.74 5.08
N ALA A 243 -27.94 -34.76 5.18
CA ALA A 243 -29.14 -34.86 4.35
C ALA A 243 -30.31 -34.13 5.03
N PRO A 244 -31.01 -33.22 4.34
CA PRO A 244 -32.18 -32.55 4.92
C PRO A 244 -33.37 -33.52 5.05
N ILE A 245 -34.00 -33.58 6.22
CA ILE A 245 -35.25 -34.32 6.42
C ILE A 245 -36.46 -33.40 6.18
N PRO A 246 -37.46 -33.82 5.39
CA PRO A 246 -38.68 -33.06 5.22
C PRO A 246 -39.43 -32.90 6.54
N VAL A 247 -39.78 -31.65 6.84
CA VAL A 247 -40.59 -31.28 8.01
C VAL A 247 -42.01 -31.82 7.83
N GLY A 248 -42.34 -32.85 8.61
CA GLY A 248 -43.58 -33.64 8.53
C GLY A 248 -43.37 -35.14 8.28
N GLY A 249 -42.17 -35.56 7.88
CA GLY A 249 -41.87 -36.98 7.63
C GLY A 249 -41.42 -37.76 8.87
N MET A 250 -41.14 -37.09 9.99
CA MET A 250 -40.54 -37.72 11.17
C MET A 250 -40.96 -37.01 12.46
N SER A 251 -41.24 -37.79 13.50
CA SER A 251 -41.61 -37.26 14.82
C SER A 251 -40.39 -36.76 15.61
N GLU A 252 -40.56 -35.80 16.53
CA GLU A 252 -39.46 -35.30 17.38
C GLU A 252 -38.84 -36.42 18.24
N SER A 253 -39.66 -37.35 18.73
CA SER A 253 -39.18 -38.52 19.48
C SER A 253 -38.26 -39.41 18.66
N GLU A 254 -38.55 -39.56 17.37
CA GLU A 254 -37.77 -40.37 16.43
C GLU A 254 -36.46 -39.67 16.03
N ALA A 255 -36.49 -38.34 15.89
CA ALA A 255 -35.28 -37.53 15.69
C ALA A 255 -34.28 -37.66 16.83
N ARG A 256 -34.75 -37.59 18.08
CA ARG A 256 -33.91 -37.77 19.27
C ARG A 256 -33.32 -39.18 19.36
N LYS A 257 -34.09 -40.20 18.97
CA LYS A 257 -33.63 -41.59 18.95
C LYS A 257 -32.47 -41.81 17.95
N MET A 258 -32.39 -40.99 16.91
CA MET A 258 -31.35 -41.08 15.87
C MET A 258 -30.17 -40.12 16.05
N ASN A 259 -30.02 -39.50 17.23
CA ASN A 259 -28.98 -38.50 17.50
C ASN A 259 -28.93 -37.38 16.44
N ALA A 260 -30.10 -36.93 15.97
CA ALA A 260 -30.19 -35.85 15.01
C ALA A 260 -29.73 -34.52 15.65
N THR A 261 -28.88 -33.78 14.94
CA THR A 261 -28.45 -32.44 15.35
C THR A 261 -29.51 -31.41 14.96
N GLU A 262 -29.87 -30.54 15.89
CA GLU A 262 -30.86 -29.50 15.66
C GLU A 262 -30.22 -28.30 14.98
N ALA A 263 -30.85 -27.79 13.93
CA ALA A 263 -30.47 -26.55 13.29
C ALA A 263 -31.71 -25.68 13.02
N TRP A 264 -31.51 -24.37 13.02
CA TRP A 264 -32.56 -23.40 12.75
C TRP A 264 -32.33 -22.76 11.39
N ILE A 265 -33.31 -22.84 10.49
CA ILE A 265 -33.24 -22.22 9.16
C ILE A 265 -34.30 -21.11 9.07
N PRO A 266 -33.98 -19.95 8.47
CA PRO A 266 -34.98 -18.93 8.16
C PRO A 266 -36.09 -19.51 7.29
N ARG A 267 -37.35 -19.42 7.74
CA ARG A 267 -38.50 -19.83 6.94
C ARG A 267 -38.58 -18.92 5.73
N ARG A 268 -38.33 -19.44 4.52
CA ARG A 268 -38.71 -18.73 3.29
C ARG A 268 -40.23 -18.67 3.32
N THR A 269 -40.78 -17.50 3.61
CA THR A 269 -42.22 -17.26 3.46
C THR A 269 -42.55 -17.46 2.00
N SER A 270 -43.04 -18.65 1.66
CA SER A 270 -43.74 -18.94 0.41
C SER A 270 -45.08 -18.19 0.44
N ALA A 271 -45.02 -16.87 0.50
CA ALA A 271 -46.17 -15.99 0.36
C ALA A 271 -46.33 -15.69 -1.14
N GLU A 272 -46.80 -16.67 -1.90
CA GLU A 272 -47.40 -16.47 -3.23
C GLU A 272 -48.12 -17.75 -3.67
N ALA A 273 -49.15 -18.12 -2.92
CA ALA A 273 -50.22 -18.98 -3.41
C ALA A 273 -51.54 -18.45 -2.81
N GLY A 274 -52.16 -17.52 -3.52
CA GLY A 274 -53.57 -17.17 -3.33
C GLY A 274 -53.86 -15.92 -2.49
N SER A 275 -53.91 -14.75 -3.14
CA SER A 275 -55.12 -13.91 -3.08
C SER A 275 -55.05 -12.80 -4.14
N ASN A 276 -56.08 -12.79 -4.98
CA ASN A 276 -56.39 -11.76 -5.95
C ASN A 276 -56.64 -10.41 -5.25
N SER A 277 -56.01 -9.33 -5.71
CA SER A 277 -56.71 -8.09 -6.12
C SER A 277 -55.71 -6.97 -6.44
N GLY A 278 -55.92 -6.32 -7.58
CA GLY A 278 -55.56 -4.91 -7.75
C GLY A 278 -54.17 -4.60 -8.31
N SER A 279 -54.07 -4.54 -9.64
CA SER A 279 -53.48 -3.42 -10.37
C SER A 279 -52.26 -2.73 -9.74
N SER A 280 -51.07 -3.19 -10.11
CA SER A 280 -49.96 -2.28 -10.44
C SER A 280 -48.93 -3.00 -11.30
N THR A 281 -48.75 -2.45 -12.50
CA THR A 281 -47.71 -2.69 -13.51
C THR A 281 -46.43 -3.36 -13.01
N PRO A 282 -45.92 -4.40 -13.71
CA PRO A 282 -44.64 -5.01 -13.40
C PRO A 282 -43.52 -4.04 -13.79
N ARG A 283 -42.90 -3.39 -12.79
CA ARG A 283 -41.56 -2.83 -12.95
C ARG A 283 -40.62 -4.02 -13.09
N LEU A 284 -40.24 -4.31 -14.32
CA LEU A 284 -39.10 -5.16 -14.68
C LEU A 284 -37.86 -4.69 -13.90
N HIS A 285 -37.61 -5.32 -12.76
CA HIS A 285 -36.29 -5.29 -12.13
C HIS A 285 -35.35 -6.08 -13.03
N ARG A 286 -34.81 -5.38 -14.02
CA ARG A 286 -33.66 -5.78 -14.80
C ARG A 286 -32.53 -6.03 -13.81
N HIS A 287 -32.34 -7.30 -13.44
CA HIS A 287 -31.10 -7.75 -12.82
C HIS A 287 -29.99 -7.49 -13.84
N SER A 288 -29.34 -6.34 -13.72
CA SER A 288 -28.00 -6.14 -14.23
C SER A 288 -27.15 -7.25 -13.60
N ARG A 289 -26.91 -8.27 -14.41
CA ARG A 289 -25.89 -9.29 -14.20
C ARG A 289 -24.57 -8.55 -14.02
N SER A 290 -24.25 -8.23 -12.78
CA SER A 290 -22.87 -7.96 -12.38
C SER A 290 -22.15 -9.29 -12.54
N ALA A 291 -21.55 -9.48 -13.70
CA ALA A 291 -20.59 -10.53 -13.94
C ALA A 291 -19.46 -10.38 -12.92
N SER A 292 -19.56 -11.08 -11.79
CA SER A 292 -18.38 -11.41 -11.01
C SER A 292 -17.62 -12.47 -11.80
N LEU A 293 -16.86 -12.00 -12.78
CA LEU A 293 -15.71 -12.72 -13.31
C LEU A 293 -14.77 -12.98 -12.12
N HIS A 294 -15.00 -14.10 -11.43
CA HIS A 294 -13.93 -14.80 -10.74
C HIS A 294 -12.94 -15.26 -11.81
N GLY A 295 -11.98 -14.38 -12.10
CA GLY A 295 -10.72 -14.75 -12.73
C GLY A 295 -10.00 -15.71 -11.80
N HIS A 296 -10.30 -17.01 -11.93
CA HIS A 296 -9.40 -18.06 -11.51
C HIS A 296 -8.13 -17.88 -12.32
N ARG A 297 -7.13 -17.23 -11.71
CA ARG A 297 -5.75 -17.26 -12.17
C ARG A 297 -5.32 -18.72 -12.08
N ARG A 298 -5.52 -19.44 -13.18
CA ARG A 298 -4.99 -20.78 -13.38
C ARG A 298 -3.49 -20.68 -13.16
N HIS A 299 -3.00 -21.42 -12.17
CA HIS A 299 -1.63 -21.88 -12.16
C HIS A 299 -1.39 -22.59 -13.49
N SER A 300 -0.69 -21.94 -14.42
CA SER A 300 -0.05 -22.66 -15.52
C SER A 300 1.07 -23.46 -14.90
N SER A 301 0.80 -24.75 -14.74
CA SER A 301 1.79 -25.80 -14.66
C SER A 301 2.86 -25.56 -15.72
N ASN A 302 4.09 -25.41 -15.24
CA ASN A 302 5.32 -25.52 -16.01
C ASN A 302 5.29 -26.83 -16.82
N PRO A 303 5.31 -26.81 -18.16
CA PRO A 303 5.65 -28.02 -18.90
C PRO A 303 7.15 -28.26 -18.76
N ARG A 304 7.50 -29.35 -18.08
CA ARG A 304 8.81 -29.99 -18.18
C ARG A 304 9.11 -30.23 -19.66
N SER A 305 9.93 -29.37 -20.25
CA SER A 305 10.62 -29.68 -21.49
C SER A 305 11.73 -30.67 -21.18
N ALA A 306 11.54 -31.90 -21.65
CA ALA A 306 12.55 -32.95 -21.69
C ALA A 306 13.76 -32.44 -22.49
N GLY A 307 14.91 -32.35 -21.84
CA GLY A 307 16.18 -32.08 -22.49
C GLY A 307 16.67 -33.31 -23.26
N PRO A 308 17.09 -33.18 -24.52
CA PRO A 308 17.89 -34.20 -25.17
C PRO A 308 19.34 -34.08 -24.67
N ARG A 309 19.78 -35.12 -23.97
CA ARG A 309 21.19 -35.41 -23.71
C ARG A 309 21.87 -35.72 -25.05
N LYS A 310 22.78 -34.86 -25.50
CA LYS A 310 23.74 -35.19 -26.55
C LYS A 310 25.15 -34.88 -26.06
N GLU A 311 25.92 -35.94 -25.99
CA GLU A 311 27.34 -36.01 -25.68
C GLU A 311 28.20 -35.44 -26.83
N SER A 312 29.52 -35.35 -26.55
CA SER A 312 30.65 -34.89 -27.38
C SER A 312 30.73 -33.36 -27.54
N GLY A 313 31.80 -32.66 -27.13
CA GLY A 313 33.20 -33.04 -26.96
C GLY A 313 34.01 -32.24 -27.96
N PHE A 314 34.80 -31.27 -27.52
CA PHE A 314 36.10 -30.91 -28.10
C PHE A 314 36.77 -29.81 -27.28
N SER A 315 38.09 -29.82 -27.37
CA SER A 315 39.12 -29.23 -26.53
C SER A 315 39.57 -27.83 -26.94
N THR A 316 40.25 -27.17 -25.98
CA THR A 316 41.43 -26.26 -26.09
C THR A 316 41.44 -25.17 -27.17
N VAL A 317 41.55 -23.92 -26.74
CA VAL A 317 42.57 -22.96 -27.23
C VAL A 317 42.89 -21.95 -26.11
N ASP A 318 44.14 -21.97 -25.66
CA ASP A 318 44.85 -20.85 -25.03
C ASP A 318 44.90 -19.67 -26.02
N GLU A 319 44.57 -18.45 -25.61
CA GLU A 319 45.19 -17.29 -26.25
C GLU A 319 45.45 -16.15 -25.27
N LYS A 320 46.76 -15.92 -25.12
CA LYS A 320 47.45 -14.86 -24.42
C LYS A 320 47.70 -13.71 -25.40
N SER A 321 47.30 -12.50 -25.05
CA SER A 321 47.86 -11.22 -25.55
C SER A 321 47.37 -10.14 -24.57
N GLU A 322 48.18 -9.44 -23.77
CA GLU A 322 49.39 -8.65 -24.04
C GLU A 322 49.14 -7.56 -25.09
N THR A 323 48.84 -6.35 -24.62
CA THR A 323 49.20 -5.08 -25.28
C THR A 323 49.12 -3.95 -24.24
N GLY A 324 50.24 -3.24 -24.11
CA GLY A 324 50.51 -2.20 -23.11
C GLY A 324 49.99 -0.80 -23.49
N PRO A 325 50.56 0.25 -22.87
CA PRO A 325 50.00 1.59 -22.87
C PRO A 325 50.39 2.39 -24.12
N LEU A 326 49.49 3.27 -24.55
CA LEU A 326 49.79 4.36 -25.47
C LEU A 326 50.24 5.59 -24.68
N ILE A 327 51.26 6.23 -25.26
CA ILE A 327 51.98 7.45 -24.84
C ILE A 327 51.03 8.62 -24.57
#